data_AF-A0A661ALJ4-F1
#
_entry.id   AF-A0A661ALJ4-F1
#
_cell.length_a   1.000
_cell.length_b   1.000
_cell.length_c   1.000
_cell.angle_alpha   90.00
_cell.angle_beta   90.00
_cell.angle_gamma   90.00
#
_symmetry.space_group_name_H-M   'P 1'
#
loop_
_entity.id
_entity.type
_entity.pdbx_description
1 polymer ?
#
loop_
_entity_poly.entity_id
_entity_poly.type
_entity_poly.pdbx_seq_one_letter_code
_entity_poly.pdbx_strand_id
1 'polypeptide(L)'
;MMLIFSFFADSLFSQKDFYRAASEYMRLASAGLIHPAQGYLRAGECYFLSRRYRRAQDFFSLALLYAEDSLTEKEAQEKLCLSLILSKKYEEALIASTGKLKEYLEEYFNPSGEKTAVFLSAIIPGSGAILEGEVIKGVISFAVNAYFAYSTYEAWKDRNYIMFFLNVSSFLRYYFGNLRFTRSVVRKKKEKKLLEKVRAYITSQVEQNF
;
A
#
# COMPACT_ATOMS: atom_id res chain seq x y z
N MET A 1 40.58 12.57 -12.04
CA MET A 1 40.28 11.16 -12.42
C MET A 1 38.95 10.67 -11.86
N MET A 2 38.53 11.10 -10.65
CA MET A 2 37.24 10.74 -10.01
C MET A 2 35.99 11.05 -10.85
N LEU A 3 36.01 12.14 -11.64
CA LEU A 3 34.90 12.56 -12.50
C LEU A 3 34.58 11.59 -13.65
N ILE A 4 35.57 10.89 -14.22
CA ILE A 4 35.34 10.06 -15.43
C ILE A 4 34.48 8.83 -15.11
N PHE A 5 34.64 8.26 -13.92
CA PHE A 5 33.96 7.03 -13.55
C PHE A 5 32.49 7.24 -13.16
N SER A 6 32.13 8.39 -12.58
CA SER A 6 30.71 8.73 -12.33
C SER A 6 29.95 8.92 -13.65
N PHE A 7 30.57 9.54 -14.66
CA PHE A 7 29.96 9.71 -15.98
C PHE A 7 29.55 8.39 -16.65
N PHE A 8 30.30 7.31 -16.44
CA PHE A 8 29.94 6.00 -16.99
C PHE A 8 28.68 5.44 -16.33
N ALA A 9 28.60 5.49 -14.99
CA ALA A 9 27.41 5.05 -14.25
C ALA A 9 26.17 5.90 -14.62
N ASP A 10 26.33 7.21 -14.72
CA ASP A 10 25.28 8.15 -15.13
C ASP A 10 24.84 7.93 -16.59
N SER A 11 25.80 7.59 -17.48
CA SER A 11 25.49 7.23 -18.87
C SER A 11 24.65 5.95 -18.93
N LEU A 12 24.99 4.92 -18.18
CA LEU A 12 24.19 3.70 -18.09
C LEU A 12 22.80 3.99 -17.52
N PHE A 13 22.71 4.84 -16.50
CA PHE A 13 21.45 5.26 -15.89
C PHE A 13 20.55 5.98 -16.89
N SER A 14 21.08 6.95 -17.63
CA SER A 14 20.32 7.70 -18.67
C SER A 14 19.86 6.80 -19.82
N GLN A 15 20.64 5.77 -20.16
CA GLN A 15 20.26 4.72 -21.12
C GLN A 15 19.25 3.70 -20.57
N LYS A 16 18.82 3.86 -19.31
CA LYS A 16 17.91 2.94 -18.58
C LYS A 16 18.50 1.54 -18.36
N ASP A 17 19.82 1.37 -18.46
CA ASP A 17 20.53 0.14 -18.07
C ASP A 17 20.76 0.13 -16.54
N PHE A 18 19.64 0.10 -15.81
CA PHE A 18 19.62 0.31 -14.36
C PHE A 18 20.44 -0.72 -13.56
N TYR A 19 20.52 -1.97 -14.01
CA TYR A 19 21.26 -3.00 -13.26
C TYR A 19 22.77 -2.80 -13.36
N ARG A 20 23.26 -2.43 -14.56
CA ARG A 20 24.68 -2.11 -14.72
C ARG A 20 25.01 -0.81 -14.03
N ALA A 21 24.16 0.22 -14.17
CA ALA A 21 24.32 1.48 -13.44
C ALA A 21 24.42 1.26 -11.93
N ALA A 22 23.51 0.48 -11.33
CA ALA A 22 23.56 0.13 -9.91
C ALA A 22 24.86 -0.56 -9.51
N SER A 23 25.31 -1.51 -10.32
CA SER A 23 26.57 -2.24 -10.08
C SER A 23 27.77 -1.31 -10.12
N GLU A 24 27.76 -0.36 -11.06
CA GLU A 24 28.79 0.67 -11.18
C GLU A 24 28.78 1.62 -9.99
N TYR A 25 27.62 2.15 -9.56
CA TYR A 25 27.54 3.00 -8.36
C TYR A 25 28.06 2.28 -7.10
N MET A 26 27.72 1.00 -6.92
CA MET A 26 28.26 0.19 -5.81
C MET A 26 29.79 0.01 -5.91
N ARG A 27 30.31 -0.19 -7.12
CA ARG A 27 31.76 -0.31 -7.36
C ARG A 27 32.49 0.98 -7.01
N LEU A 28 31.94 2.14 -7.40
CA LEU A 28 32.51 3.45 -7.08
C LEU A 28 32.52 3.70 -5.57
N ALA A 29 31.43 3.38 -4.88
CA ALA A 29 31.37 3.49 -3.42
C ALA A 29 32.39 2.58 -2.73
N SER A 30 32.50 1.31 -3.17
CA SER A 30 33.43 0.34 -2.58
C SER A 30 34.89 0.71 -2.82
N ALA A 31 35.19 1.35 -3.95
CA ALA A 31 36.53 1.85 -4.29
C ALA A 31 36.87 3.18 -3.58
N GLY A 32 35.97 3.74 -2.77
CA GLY A 32 36.15 5.05 -2.13
C GLY A 32 36.16 6.22 -3.11
N LEU A 33 35.63 6.04 -4.32
CA LEU A 33 35.57 7.08 -5.36
C LEU A 33 34.37 8.00 -5.19
N ILE A 34 33.33 7.55 -4.49
CA ILE A 34 32.18 8.35 -4.05
C ILE A 34 31.83 7.96 -2.61
N HIS A 35 31.08 8.83 -1.92
CA HIS A 35 30.61 8.52 -0.57
C HIS A 35 29.69 7.29 -0.58
N PRO A 36 29.83 6.32 0.35
CA PRO A 36 29.02 5.10 0.36
C PRO A 36 27.51 5.35 0.36
N ALA A 37 27.05 6.33 1.15
CA ALA A 37 25.63 6.69 1.19
C ALA A 37 25.09 7.10 -0.18
N GLN A 38 25.85 7.91 -0.93
CA GLN A 38 25.47 8.35 -2.27
C GLN A 38 25.46 7.18 -3.26
N GLY A 39 26.46 6.29 -3.20
CA GLY A 39 26.49 5.11 -4.06
C GLY A 39 25.31 4.16 -3.81
N TYR A 40 24.97 3.90 -2.55
CA TYR A 40 23.80 3.11 -2.19
C TYR A 40 22.49 3.80 -2.55
N LEU A 41 22.39 5.11 -2.39
CA LEU A 41 21.22 5.89 -2.78
C LEU A 41 20.96 5.77 -4.29
N ARG A 42 21.98 5.97 -5.12
CA ARG A 42 21.90 5.84 -6.59
C ARG A 42 21.62 4.40 -7.03
N ALA A 43 22.24 3.40 -6.39
CA ALA A 43 21.91 2.00 -6.64
C ALA A 43 20.45 1.69 -6.29
N GLY A 44 19.94 2.22 -5.17
CA GLY A 44 18.55 2.12 -4.76
C GLY A 44 17.58 2.74 -5.78
N GLU A 45 17.91 3.92 -6.31
CA GLU A 45 17.13 4.58 -7.38
C GLU A 45 17.01 3.69 -8.63
N CYS A 46 18.12 3.08 -9.05
CA CYS A 46 18.13 2.16 -10.19
C CYS A 46 17.13 1.00 -9.99
N TYR A 47 17.14 0.38 -8.81
CA TYR A 47 16.20 -0.69 -8.47
C TYR A 47 14.76 -0.19 -8.33
N PHE A 48 14.57 1.02 -7.80
CA PHE A 48 13.27 1.66 -7.67
C PHE A 48 12.61 1.91 -9.04
N LEU A 49 13.35 2.50 -9.97
CA LEU A 49 12.91 2.75 -11.35
C LEU A 49 12.67 1.45 -12.12
N SER A 50 13.43 0.40 -11.81
CA SER A 50 13.21 -0.95 -12.33
C SER A 50 12.04 -1.69 -11.67
N ARG A 51 11.25 -1.03 -10.81
CA ARG A 51 10.12 -1.59 -10.03
C ARG A 51 10.50 -2.76 -9.11
N ARG A 52 11.78 -2.89 -8.76
CA ARG A 52 12.28 -3.88 -7.79
C ARG A 52 12.33 -3.28 -6.39
N TYR A 53 11.17 -2.87 -5.89
CA TYR A 53 11.03 -2.10 -4.65
C TYR A 53 11.65 -2.78 -3.42
N ARG A 54 11.61 -4.12 -3.35
CA ARG A 54 12.25 -4.86 -2.24
C ARG A 54 13.77 -4.68 -2.23
N ARG A 55 14.44 -4.79 -3.37
CA ARG A 55 15.89 -4.52 -3.44
C ARG A 55 16.20 -3.04 -3.21
N ALA A 56 15.33 -2.15 -3.73
CA ALA A 56 15.47 -0.72 -3.48
C ALA A 56 15.45 -0.40 -1.98
N GLN A 57 14.57 -1.06 -1.20
CA GLN A 57 14.56 -0.94 0.27
C GLN A 57 15.91 -1.28 0.88
N ASP A 58 16.50 -2.42 0.51
CA ASP A 58 17.81 -2.85 1.04
C ASP A 58 18.88 -1.76 0.83
N PHE A 59 18.93 -1.18 -0.37
CA PHE A 59 19.88 -0.11 -0.70
C PHE A 59 19.57 1.23 -0.05
N PHE A 60 18.31 1.64 0.04
CA PHE A 60 17.95 2.87 0.74
C PHE A 60 18.19 2.77 2.26
N SER A 61 18.01 1.59 2.86
CA SER A 61 18.39 1.34 4.25
C SER A 61 19.89 1.43 4.46
N LEU A 62 20.70 0.91 3.53
CA LEU A 62 22.16 1.09 3.57
C LEU A 62 22.53 2.58 3.38
N ALA A 63 21.90 3.28 2.43
CA ALA A 63 22.14 4.71 2.24
C ALA A 63 21.86 5.51 3.51
N LEU A 64 20.76 5.20 4.22
CA LEU A 64 20.41 5.82 5.49
C LEU A 64 21.43 5.50 6.59
N LEU A 65 21.92 4.25 6.66
CA LEU A 65 22.91 3.82 7.64
C LEU A 65 24.25 4.55 7.49
N TYR A 66 24.66 4.83 6.25
CA TYR A 66 25.93 5.51 5.95
C TYR A 66 25.77 7.03 5.78
N ALA A 67 24.57 7.60 5.92
CA ALA A 67 24.38 9.03 5.75
C ALA A 67 25.04 9.80 6.91
N GLU A 68 25.90 10.76 6.58
CA GLU A 68 26.54 11.66 7.56
C GLU A 68 25.85 13.03 7.58
N ASP A 69 25.20 13.41 6.47
CA ASP A 69 24.53 14.68 6.31
C ASP A 69 23.00 14.51 6.27
N SER A 70 22.31 15.53 6.80
CA SER A 70 20.85 15.52 6.93
C SER A 70 20.10 15.48 5.59
N LEU A 71 20.74 15.92 4.49
CA LEU A 71 20.12 15.95 3.17
C LEU A 71 20.04 14.53 2.59
N THR A 72 21.17 13.82 2.57
CA THR A 72 21.23 12.40 2.13
C THR A 72 20.36 11.52 3.01
N GLU A 73 20.36 11.73 4.33
CA GLU A 73 19.51 11.00 5.27
C GLU A 73 18.03 11.15 4.91
N LYS A 74 17.57 12.41 4.74
CA LYS A 74 16.18 12.71 4.39
C LYS A 74 15.79 12.11 3.04
N GLU A 75 16.65 12.22 2.04
CA GLU A 75 16.40 11.68 0.70
C GLU A 75 16.33 10.15 0.70
N ALA A 76 17.23 9.47 1.43
CA ALA A 76 17.22 8.02 1.59
C ALA A 76 15.96 7.55 2.33
N GLN A 77 15.59 8.22 3.42
CA GLN A 77 14.39 7.92 4.21
C GLN A 77 13.11 8.07 3.36
N GLU A 78 13.01 9.13 2.58
CA GLU A 78 11.86 9.38 1.71
C GLU A 78 11.72 8.27 0.65
N LYS A 79 12.81 7.91 -0.03
CA LYS A 79 12.81 6.84 -1.03
C LYS A 79 12.56 5.45 -0.45
N LEU A 80 13.05 5.20 0.77
CA LEU A 80 12.72 3.99 1.53
C LEU A 80 11.21 3.93 1.79
N CYS A 81 10.61 5.01 2.30
CA CYS A 81 9.18 5.11 2.54
C CYS A 81 8.37 4.85 1.26
N LEU A 82 8.72 5.49 0.14
CA LEU A 82 8.06 5.25 -1.16
C LEU A 82 8.16 3.79 -1.60
N SER A 83 9.33 3.16 -1.43
CA SER A 83 9.56 1.76 -1.77
C SER A 83 8.72 0.81 -0.92
N LEU A 84 8.50 1.13 0.36
CA LEU A 84 7.66 0.37 1.28
C LEU A 84 6.17 0.48 0.88
N ILE A 85 5.70 1.69 0.56
CA ILE A 85 4.33 1.92 0.06
C ILE A 85 4.08 1.10 -1.20
N LEU A 86 4.97 1.18 -2.19
CA LEU A 86 4.82 0.48 -3.47
C LEU A 86 4.94 -1.05 -3.33
N SER A 87 5.54 -1.53 -2.23
CA SER A 87 5.56 -2.95 -1.85
C SER A 87 4.40 -3.36 -0.95
N LYS A 88 3.43 -2.48 -0.70
CA LYS A 88 2.27 -2.69 0.17
C LYS A 88 2.61 -2.95 1.65
N LYS A 89 3.80 -2.52 2.09
CA LYS A 89 4.25 -2.59 3.50
C LYS A 89 3.91 -1.30 4.23
N TYR A 90 2.61 -1.02 4.38
CA TYR A 90 2.14 0.30 4.82
C TYR A 90 2.51 0.64 6.27
N GLU A 91 2.58 -0.35 7.16
CA GLU A 91 2.98 -0.14 8.56
C GLU A 91 4.45 0.27 8.67
N GLU A 92 5.34 -0.47 7.99
CA GLU A 92 6.77 -0.12 7.88
C GLU A 92 6.94 1.27 7.25
N ALA A 93 6.15 1.57 6.21
CA ALA A 93 6.17 2.87 5.56
C ALA A 93 5.78 4.01 6.53
N LEU A 94 4.77 3.82 7.38
CA LEU A 94 4.33 4.83 8.33
C LEU A 94 5.44 5.18 9.32
N ILE A 95 6.16 4.17 9.81
CA ILE A 95 7.29 4.36 10.72
C ILE A 95 8.42 5.15 10.04
N ALA A 96 8.71 4.82 8.77
CA ALA A 96 9.75 5.50 7.99
C ALA A 96 9.32 6.88 7.47
N SER A 97 8.03 7.21 7.49
CA SER A 97 7.49 8.38 6.80
C SER A 97 7.74 9.71 7.52
N THR A 98 7.95 10.75 6.73
CA THR A 98 8.05 12.14 7.18
C THR A 98 7.25 13.06 6.25
N GLY A 99 6.96 14.28 6.72
CA GLY A 99 6.28 15.32 5.93
C GLY A 99 4.97 14.83 5.27
N LYS A 100 4.80 15.15 3.98
CA LYS A 100 3.58 14.82 3.21
C LYS A 100 3.28 13.32 3.14
N LEU A 101 4.30 12.46 3.08
CA LEU A 101 4.10 11.01 3.02
C LEU A 101 3.50 10.48 4.33
N LYS A 102 3.88 11.07 5.46
CA LYS A 102 3.30 10.75 6.77
C LYS A 102 1.81 11.11 6.82
N GLU A 103 1.46 12.32 6.37
CA GLU A 103 0.06 12.76 6.28
C GLU A 103 -0.78 11.80 5.41
N TYR A 104 -0.25 11.35 4.27
CA TYR A 104 -0.94 10.41 3.38
C TYR A 104 -1.17 9.05 4.04
N LEU A 105 -0.19 8.55 4.80
CA LEU A 105 -0.29 7.27 5.50
C LEU A 105 -1.20 7.36 6.71
N GLU A 106 -1.17 8.45 7.48
CA GLU A 106 -2.10 8.68 8.59
C GLU A 106 -3.55 8.74 8.10
N GLU A 107 -3.83 9.38 6.97
CA GLU A 107 -5.15 9.36 6.33
C GLU A 107 -5.56 7.94 5.91
N TYR A 108 -4.63 7.17 5.35
CA TYR A 108 -4.88 5.77 4.99
C TYR A 108 -5.29 4.93 6.22
N PHE A 109 -4.55 5.08 7.33
CA PHE A 109 -4.80 4.36 8.58
C PHE A 109 -5.99 4.88 9.39
N ASN A 110 -6.50 6.08 9.12
CA ASN A 110 -7.65 6.65 9.84
C ASN A 110 -8.88 5.73 9.78
N PRO A 111 -9.33 5.13 10.90
CA PRO A 111 -10.37 4.11 10.87
C PRO A 111 -11.80 4.66 10.68
N SER A 112 -12.00 5.99 10.69
CA SER A 112 -13.33 6.63 10.74
C SER A 112 -14.31 6.12 9.67
N GLY A 113 -13.92 6.17 8.39
CA GLY A 113 -14.76 5.69 7.29
C GLY A 113 -15.03 4.18 7.33
N GLU A 114 -14.03 3.38 7.74
CA GLU A 114 -14.18 1.92 7.86
C GLU A 114 -15.18 1.55 8.96
N LYS A 115 -15.08 2.20 10.13
CA LYS A 115 -15.99 1.97 11.26
C LYS A 115 -17.43 2.28 10.88
N THR A 116 -17.69 3.41 10.22
CA THR A 116 -19.04 3.81 9.80
C THR A 116 -19.64 2.82 8.79
N ALA A 117 -18.90 2.44 7.75
CA ALA A 117 -19.40 1.51 6.74
C ALA A 117 -19.67 0.11 7.32
N VAL A 118 -18.80 -0.37 8.21
CA VAL A 118 -18.98 -1.66 8.90
C VAL A 118 -20.17 -1.59 9.87
N PHE A 119 -20.33 -0.50 10.61
CA PHE A 119 -21.46 -0.28 11.51
C PHE A 119 -22.79 -0.31 10.77
N LEU A 120 -22.91 0.42 9.66
CA LEU A 120 -24.10 0.39 8.81
C LEU A 120 -24.38 -1.03 8.31
N SER A 121 -23.35 -1.73 7.83
CA SER A 121 -23.47 -3.13 7.37
C SER A 121 -23.88 -4.10 8.47
N ALA A 122 -23.63 -3.78 9.73
CA ALA A 122 -24.05 -4.59 10.87
C ALA A 122 -25.54 -4.40 11.18
N ILE A 123 -26.07 -3.19 11.00
CA ILE A 123 -27.51 -2.93 11.16
C ILE A 123 -28.29 -3.48 9.96
N ILE A 124 -27.87 -3.11 8.75
CA ILE A 124 -28.52 -3.50 7.50
C ILE A 124 -27.46 -4.16 6.61
N PRO A 125 -27.51 -5.48 6.40
CA PRO A 125 -26.57 -6.17 5.53
C PRO A 125 -26.50 -5.51 4.15
N GLY A 126 -25.27 -5.31 3.65
CA GLY A 126 -24.99 -4.64 2.38
C GLY A 126 -25.01 -3.10 2.39
N SER A 127 -25.58 -2.43 3.39
CA SER A 127 -25.72 -0.95 3.37
C SER A 127 -24.39 -0.20 3.36
N GLY A 128 -23.37 -0.68 4.08
CA GLY A 128 -22.03 -0.08 4.03
C GLY A 128 -21.33 -0.25 2.68
N ALA A 129 -21.57 -1.36 1.98
CA ALA A 129 -21.07 -1.53 0.62
C ALA A 129 -21.75 -0.57 -0.36
N ILE A 130 -23.05 -0.31 -0.19
CA ILE A 130 -23.80 0.69 -0.98
C ILE A 130 -23.27 2.10 -0.73
N LEU A 131 -23.01 2.46 0.53
CA LEU A 131 -22.39 3.75 0.88
C LEU A 131 -21.01 3.90 0.20
N GLU A 132 -20.30 2.80 0.05
CA GLU A 132 -19.06 2.72 -0.71
C GLU A 132 -19.26 2.50 -2.23
N GLY A 133 -20.45 2.72 -2.78
CA GLY A 133 -20.71 2.67 -4.22
C GLY A 133 -20.75 1.26 -4.84
N GLU A 134 -20.61 0.20 -4.04
CA GLU A 134 -20.74 -1.20 -4.48
C GLU A 134 -22.20 -1.64 -4.43
N VAL A 135 -23.07 -0.94 -5.18
CA VAL A 135 -24.53 -1.04 -5.09
C VAL A 135 -25.04 -2.47 -5.29
N ILE A 136 -24.65 -3.11 -6.40
CA ILE A 136 -25.12 -4.47 -6.75
C ILE A 136 -24.75 -5.48 -5.65
N LYS A 137 -23.51 -5.42 -5.16
CA LYS A 137 -23.03 -6.34 -4.12
C LYS A 137 -23.74 -6.11 -2.79
N GLY A 138 -24.01 -4.85 -2.46
CA GLY A 138 -24.82 -4.48 -1.30
C GLY A 138 -26.24 -5.04 -1.37
N VAL A 139 -26.92 -4.88 -2.52
CA VAL A 139 -28.27 -5.42 -2.74
C VAL A 139 -28.30 -6.94 -2.64
N ILE A 140 -27.34 -7.63 -3.26
CA ILE A 140 -27.22 -9.10 -3.16
C ILE A 140 -27.03 -9.52 -1.70
N SER A 141 -26.14 -8.85 -0.97
CA SER A 141 -25.93 -9.15 0.46
C SER A 141 -27.22 -8.98 1.26
N PHE A 142 -27.97 -7.90 1.03
CA PHE A 142 -29.25 -7.68 1.67
C PHE A 142 -30.24 -8.80 1.36
N ALA A 143 -30.44 -9.12 0.08
CA ALA A 143 -31.38 -10.13 -0.38
C ALA A 143 -31.09 -11.53 0.21
N VAL A 144 -29.82 -11.94 0.21
CA VAL A 144 -29.41 -13.25 0.75
C VAL A 144 -29.63 -13.32 2.26
N ASN A 145 -29.27 -12.27 3.01
CA ASN A 145 -29.50 -12.25 4.46
C ASN A 145 -31.00 -12.21 4.80
N ALA A 146 -31.80 -11.45 4.05
CA ALA A 146 -33.25 -11.40 4.22
C ALA A 146 -33.91 -12.76 3.93
N TYR A 147 -33.47 -13.45 2.87
CA TYR A 147 -33.93 -14.79 2.55
C TYR A 147 -33.68 -15.78 3.69
N PHE A 148 -32.45 -15.84 4.22
CA PHE A 148 -32.14 -16.76 5.32
C PHE A 148 -32.85 -16.38 6.63
N ALA A 149 -33.01 -15.08 6.91
CA ALA A 149 -33.78 -14.63 8.07
C ALA A 149 -35.25 -15.08 7.97
N TYR A 150 -35.87 -14.88 6.81
CA TYR A 150 -37.24 -15.31 6.55
C TYR A 150 -37.38 -16.84 6.60
N SER A 151 -36.48 -17.58 5.96
CA SER A 151 -36.50 -19.05 5.97
C SER A 151 -36.25 -19.63 7.38
N THR A 152 -35.45 -18.96 8.21
CA THR A 152 -35.28 -19.31 9.62
C THR A 152 -36.60 -19.16 10.39
N TYR A 153 -37.31 -18.06 10.17
CA TYR A 153 -38.60 -17.78 10.80
C TYR A 153 -39.66 -18.82 10.43
N GLU A 154 -39.80 -19.16 9.14
CA GLU A 154 -40.72 -20.21 8.69
C GLU A 154 -40.38 -21.57 9.29
N ALA A 155 -39.09 -21.98 9.28
CA ALA A 155 -38.66 -23.24 9.87
C ALA A 155 -38.94 -23.32 11.38
N TRP A 156 -38.81 -22.21 12.11
CA TRP A 156 -39.17 -22.11 13.52
C TRP A 156 -40.68 -22.31 13.73
N LYS A 157 -41.51 -21.62 12.93
CA LYS A 157 -42.98 -21.71 12.99
C LYS A 157 -43.49 -23.13 12.73
N ASP A 158 -42.89 -23.82 11.76
CA ASP A 158 -43.25 -25.19 11.36
C ASP A 158 -42.64 -26.26 12.28
N ARG A 159 -41.91 -25.86 13.33
CA ARG A 159 -41.15 -26.76 14.23
C ARG A 159 -40.14 -27.66 13.48
N ASN A 160 -39.67 -27.22 12.32
CA ASN A 160 -38.63 -27.90 11.56
C ASN A 160 -37.25 -27.48 12.07
N TYR A 161 -36.84 -28.06 13.20
CA TYR A 161 -35.59 -27.69 13.87
C TYR A 161 -34.33 -27.94 13.03
N ILE A 162 -34.33 -28.98 12.19
CA ILE A 162 -33.19 -29.27 11.30
C ILE A 162 -32.97 -28.09 10.35
N MET A 163 -34.02 -27.65 9.66
CA MET A 163 -33.93 -26.50 8.76
C MET A 163 -33.64 -25.20 9.50
N PHE A 164 -34.21 -25.01 10.69
CA PHE A 164 -33.90 -23.86 11.54
C PHE A 164 -32.39 -23.74 11.80
N PHE A 165 -31.75 -24.82 12.27
CA PHE A 165 -30.31 -24.78 12.55
C PHE A 165 -29.45 -24.58 11.29
N LEU A 166 -29.82 -25.20 10.18
CA LEU A 166 -29.13 -25.00 8.89
C LEU A 166 -29.25 -23.55 8.41
N ASN A 167 -30.43 -22.95 8.53
CA ASN A 167 -30.68 -21.57 8.12
C ASN A 167 -30.00 -20.56 9.03
N VAL A 168 -30.01 -20.75 10.35
CA VAL A 168 -29.27 -19.89 11.30
C VAL A 168 -27.77 -19.92 11.01
N SER A 169 -27.21 -21.11 10.80
CA SER A 169 -25.78 -21.27 10.45
C SER A 169 -25.44 -20.54 9.15
N SER A 170 -26.28 -20.70 8.13
CA SER A 170 -26.13 -20.02 6.84
C SER A 170 -26.25 -18.51 6.98
N PHE A 171 -27.27 -18.03 7.69
CA PHE A 171 -27.48 -16.61 7.99
C PHE A 171 -26.24 -15.99 8.62
N LEU A 172 -25.72 -16.57 9.71
CA LEU A 172 -24.53 -16.05 10.39
C LEU A 172 -23.31 -16.03 9.46
N ARG A 173 -23.12 -17.07 8.65
CA ARG A 173 -22.02 -17.13 7.67
C ARG A 173 -22.10 -16.00 6.66
N TYR A 174 -23.26 -15.75 6.07
CA TYR A 174 -23.46 -14.68 5.08
C TYR A 174 -23.39 -13.29 5.74
N TYR A 175 -23.93 -13.14 6.94
CA TYR A 175 -23.89 -11.90 7.72
C TYR A 175 -22.44 -11.48 8.02
N PHE A 176 -21.63 -12.36 8.61
CA PHE A 176 -20.21 -12.07 8.87
C PHE A 176 -19.39 -11.95 7.59
N GLY A 177 -19.75 -12.70 6.55
CA GLY A 177 -19.17 -12.56 5.21
C GLY A 177 -19.34 -11.14 4.67
N ASN A 178 -20.54 -10.57 4.79
CA ASN A 178 -20.82 -9.18 4.38
C ASN A 178 -19.97 -8.17 5.15
N LEU A 179 -19.82 -8.31 6.48
CA LEU A 179 -18.99 -7.38 7.27
C LEU A 179 -17.52 -7.37 6.82
N ARG A 180 -16.96 -8.56 6.55
CA ARG A 180 -15.59 -8.69 6.02
C ARG A 180 -15.48 -8.10 4.61
N PHE A 181 -16.50 -8.32 3.78
CA PHE A 181 -16.57 -7.77 2.44
C PHE A 181 -16.58 -6.24 2.46
N THR A 182 -17.46 -5.60 3.24
CA THR A 182 -17.51 -4.13 3.39
C THR A 182 -16.15 -3.58 3.82
N ARG A 183 -15.51 -4.19 4.83
CA ARG A 183 -14.16 -3.81 5.25
C ARG A 183 -13.16 -3.85 4.10
N SER A 184 -13.21 -4.91 3.29
CA SER A 184 -12.30 -5.05 2.14
C SER A 184 -12.52 -3.98 1.06
N VAL A 185 -13.78 -3.56 0.83
CA VAL A 185 -14.13 -2.51 -0.14
C VAL A 185 -13.55 -1.17 0.30
N VAL A 186 -13.78 -0.78 1.57
CA VAL A 186 -13.25 0.47 2.12
C VAL A 186 -11.72 0.49 2.02
N ARG A 187 -11.05 -0.59 2.41
CA ARG A 187 -9.58 -0.69 2.36
C ARG A 187 -9.03 -0.59 0.95
N LYS A 188 -9.64 -1.24 -0.03
CA LYS A 188 -9.24 -1.14 -1.45
C LYS A 188 -9.35 0.29 -1.98
N LYS A 189 -10.41 1.02 -1.63
CA LYS A 189 -10.57 2.42 -2.02
C LYS A 189 -9.50 3.31 -1.39
N LYS A 190 -9.25 3.14 -0.09
CA LYS A 190 -8.18 3.88 0.60
C LYS A 190 -6.81 3.59 0.00
N GLU A 191 -6.51 2.33 -0.30
CA GLU A 191 -5.27 1.93 -0.97
C GLU A 191 -5.16 2.62 -2.33
N LYS A 192 -6.22 2.62 -3.14
CA LYS A 192 -6.24 3.32 -4.43
C LYS A 192 -5.95 4.81 -4.27
N LYS A 193 -6.63 5.48 -3.32
CA LYS A 193 -6.46 6.91 -3.04
C LYS A 193 -5.03 7.23 -2.57
N LEU A 194 -4.45 6.40 -1.69
CA LEU A 194 -3.07 6.53 -1.25
C LEU A 194 -2.10 6.44 -2.44
N LEU A 195 -2.27 5.42 -3.29
CA LEU A 195 -1.41 5.22 -4.44
C LEU A 195 -1.53 6.37 -5.47
N GLU A 196 -2.71 6.95 -5.65
CA GLU A 196 -2.90 8.14 -6.49
C GLU A 196 -2.12 9.35 -5.95
N LYS A 197 -2.22 9.62 -4.64
CA LYS A 197 -1.46 10.70 -4.00
C LYS A 197 0.05 10.48 -4.09
N VAL A 198 0.51 9.26 -3.84
CA VAL A 198 1.93 8.90 -3.91
C VAL A 198 2.47 9.01 -5.32
N ARG A 199 1.68 8.64 -6.35
CA ARG A 199 2.08 8.85 -7.74
C ARG A 199 2.18 10.33 -8.08
N ALA A 200 1.19 11.14 -7.71
CA ALA A 200 1.24 12.58 -7.92
C ALA A 200 2.46 13.21 -7.21
N TYR A 201 2.77 12.75 -6.00
CA TYR A 201 3.95 13.15 -5.25
C TYR A 201 5.25 12.83 -6.01
N ILE A 202 5.42 11.58 -6.46
CA ILE A 202 6.60 11.17 -7.25
C ILE A 202 6.73 12.01 -8.53
N THR A 203 5.64 12.22 -9.27
CA THR A 203 5.66 13.05 -10.49
C THR A 203 6.12 14.48 -10.18
N SER A 204 5.63 15.09 -9.10
CA SER A 204 6.03 16.45 -8.72
C SER A 204 7.51 16.56 -8.35
N GLN A 205 8.11 15.51 -7.79
CA GLN A 205 9.55 15.47 -7.48
C GLN A 205 10.39 15.35 -8.75
N VAL A 206 9.91 14.60 -9.75
CA VAL A 206 10.61 14.46 -11.03
C VAL A 206 10.62 15.79 -11.78
N GLU A 207 9.49 16.50 -11.84
CA GLU A 207 9.37 17.80 -12.52
C GLU A 207 10.26 18.90 -11.93
N GLN A 208 10.58 18.84 -10.62
CA GLN A 208 11.46 19.82 -9.99
C GLN A 208 12.95 19.60 -10.28
N ASN A 209 13.32 18.42 -10.79
CA ASN A 209 14.70 18.04 -11.08
C ASN A 209 15.08 18.19 -12.58
N PHE A 210 14.17 18.73 -13.40
CA PHE A 210 14.37 19.06 -14.82
C PHE A 210 14.12 20.55 -15.08
#